data_AF-A0A9D8MRC5-F1
#
_entry.id   AF-A0A9D8MRC5-F1
#
_cell.length_a   1.000
_cell.length_b   1.000
_cell.length_c   1.000
_cell.angle_alpha   90.00
_cell.angle_beta   90.00
_cell.angle_gamma   90.00
#
_symmetry.space_group_name_H-M   'P 1'
#
loop_
_entity.id
_entity.type
_entity.pdbx_description
1 polymer ?
#
loop_
_entity_poly.entity_id
_entity_poly.type
_entity_poly.pdbx_seq_one_letter_code
_entity_poly.pdbx_strand_id
1 'polypeptide(L)'
;TEGSRRTSSSKQMWEWTASRMQTFAPESPDTLSYVHRDDRWALLVAASKGWGNYRFQADVFAMYHILRRHGYDEDHIMLICEDDIAGNQSNKHKGEIRVSDAGENLYNAAAVDYRLSSVSPSDIAAIMQGKVSERLPHVLMPDSNDNVFVFWSGHGYVDSLDFGGNRAVAYSEMHNILRSIPHRKMLVATEACYSGGLGEYCEGKLDGVLFITAANPYETSHADVWSKDLGVYMSNGFTRGFQEAIDNNPEVSIRDLYYTLARNTSGSHVRLYNISKYGNVYSDSMAEYLK
;
A
#
# COMPACT_ATOMS: atom_id res chain seq x y z
N THR A 1 -2.47 -30.90 -37.50
CA THR A 1 -3.64 -30.28 -36.87
C THR A 1 -3.46 -30.33 -35.37
N GLU A 2 -3.03 -29.25 -34.74
CA GLU A 2 -3.28 -28.92 -33.32
C GLU A 2 -2.53 -27.63 -33.00
N GLY A 3 -3.28 -26.54 -32.92
CA GLY A 3 -2.79 -25.24 -32.47
C GLY A 3 -3.83 -24.69 -31.51
N SER A 4 -3.87 -25.20 -30.28
CA SER A 4 -4.75 -24.65 -29.25
C SER A 4 -4.14 -23.34 -28.72
N ARG A 5 -4.36 -22.26 -29.47
CA ARG A 5 -4.32 -20.90 -28.90
C ARG A 5 -5.59 -20.75 -28.09
N ARG A 6 -5.52 -21.01 -26.78
CA ARG A 6 -6.58 -20.61 -25.85
C ARG A 6 -6.55 -19.10 -25.71
N THR A 7 -7.17 -18.40 -26.64
CA THR A 7 -7.65 -17.04 -26.39
C THR A 7 -8.89 -17.16 -25.52
N SER A 8 -8.74 -16.95 -24.20
CA SER A 8 -9.92 -16.69 -23.36
C SER A 8 -10.61 -15.46 -23.92
N SER A 9 -11.92 -15.55 -24.18
CA SER A 9 -12.66 -14.39 -24.69
C SER A 9 -12.71 -13.32 -23.60
N SER A 10 -12.78 -12.04 -23.99
CA SER A 10 -12.97 -10.92 -23.05
C SER A 10 -14.17 -11.14 -22.12
N LYS A 11 -15.22 -11.81 -22.63
CA LYS A 11 -16.38 -12.24 -21.85
C LYS A 11 -16.04 -13.28 -20.77
N GLN A 12 -15.24 -14.30 -21.08
CA GLN A 12 -14.80 -15.30 -20.08
C GLN A 12 -13.91 -14.68 -19.00
N MET A 13 -13.02 -13.75 -19.39
CA MET A 13 -12.20 -13.01 -18.42
C MET A 13 -13.06 -12.11 -17.53
N TRP A 14 -14.06 -11.44 -18.10
CA TRP A 14 -15.02 -10.64 -17.35
C TRP A 14 -15.85 -11.48 -16.37
N GLU A 15 -16.45 -12.59 -16.84
CA GLU A 15 -17.24 -13.50 -15.99
C GLU A 15 -16.40 -14.09 -14.87
N TRP A 16 -15.15 -14.47 -15.16
CA TRP A 16 -14.21 -14.96 -14.16
C TRP A 16 -13.86 -13.90 -13.12
N THR A 17 -13.54 -12.68 -13.55
CA THR A 17 -13.25 -11.55 -12.65
C THR A 17 -14.46 -11.25 -11.76
N ALA A 18 -15.65 -11.13 -12.36
CA ALA A 18 -16.90 -10.89 -11.63
C ALA A 18 -17.18 -11.98 -10.58
N SER A 19 -16.88 -13.24 -10.87
CA SER A 19 -17.07 -14.35 -9.92
C SER A 19 -16.16 -14.29 -8.68
N ARG A 20 -15.05 -13.53 -8.74
CA ARG A 20 -14.06 -13.43 -7.66
C ARG A 20 -14.13 -12.10 -6.90
N MET A 21 -14.94 -11.16 -7.38
CA MET A 21 -15.19 -9.88 -6.71
C MET A 21 -16.00 -10.12 -5.43
N GLN A 22 -15.59 -9.45 -4.36
CA GLN A 22 -16.36 -9.38 -3.12
C GLN A 22 -17.61 -8.56 -3.34
N THR A 23 -18.70 -9.01 -2.74
CA THR A 23 -19.93 -8.24 -2.63
C THR A 23 -20.01 -7.67 -1.23
N PHE A 24 -20.60 -6.47 -1.13
CA PHE A 24 -20.84 -5.80 0.13
C PHE A 24 -22.35 -5.58 0.26
N ALA A 25 -22.87 -5.59 1.48
CA ALA A 25 -24.29 -5.33 1.72
C ALA A 25 -24.52 -3.81 1.84
N PRO A 26 -25.46 -3.21 1.10
CA PRO A 26 -25.74 -1.77 1.19
C PRO A 26 -26.32 -1.35 2.54
N GLU A 27 -26.86 -2.30 3.31
CA GLU A 27 -27.51 -2.08 4.60
C GLU A 27 -26.70 -2.57 5.79
N SER A 28 -25.38 -2.73 5.66
CA SER A 28 -24.54 -2.92 6.86
C SER A 28 -24.74 -1.69 7.75
N PRO A 29 -25.39 -1.84 8.93
CA PRO A 29 -25.59 -0.70 9.82
C PRO A 29 -24.22 -0.15 10.20
N ASP A 30 -24.11 1.17 10.37
CA ASP A 30 -22.93 1.78 10.98
C ASP A 30 -22.85 1.28 12.44
N THR A 31 -22.23 0.12 12.64
CA THR A 31 -22.07 -0.51 13.94
C THR A 31 -21.00 0.19 14.78
N LEU A 32 -20.16 0.99 14.13
CA LEU A 32 -19.06 1.75 14.72
C LEU A 32 -19.32 3.24 14.50
N SER A 33 -19.46 3.96 15.61
CA SER A 33 -19.51 5.41 15.61
C SER A 33 -18.10 5.94 15.88
N TYR A 34 -17.62 6.79 14.98
CA TYR A 34 -16.32 7.43 15.11
C TYR A 34 -16.51 8.88 15.54
N VAL A 35 -15.62 9.35 16.42
CA VAL A 35 -15.54 10.77 16.78
C VAL A 35 -15.16 11.63 15.57
N HIS A 36 -15.14 12.96 15.74
CA HIS A 36 -14.56 13.84 14.73
C HIS A 36 -13.08 13.46 14.51
N ARG A 37 -12.62 13.50 13.27
CA ARG A 37 -11.21 13.26 12.94
C ARG A 37 -10.41 14.53 13.16
N ASP A 38 -9.39 14.48 14.02
CA ASP A 38 -8.56 15.64 14.31
C ASP A 38 -7.48 15.80 13.24
N ASP A 39 -6.70 14.75 12.96
CA ASP A 39 -5.63 14.80 11.97
C ASP A 39 -5.48 13.53 11.11
N ARG A 40 -4.45 13.53 10.25
CA ARG A 40 -4.04 12.41 9.40
C ARG A 40 -2.53 12.20 9.42
N TRP A 41 -2.13 10.94 9.51
CA TRP A 41 -0.74 10.49 9.50
C TRP A 41 -0.54 9.40 8.46
N ALA A 42 0.64 9.34 7.83
CA ALA A 42 0.93 8.33 6.82
C ALA A 42 2.28 7.64 7.04
N LEU A 43 2.29 6.32 6.90
CA LEU A 43 3.50 5.50 6.87
C LEU A 43 3.65 4.86 5.48
N LEU A 44 4.72 5.20 4.78
CA LEU A 44 5.06 4.67 3.46
C LEU A 44 6.31 3.80 3.58
N VAL A 45 6.22 2.52 3.20
CA VAL A 45 7.34 1.57 3.31
C VAL A 45 7.59 0.90 1.97
N ALA A 46 8.75 1.18 1.36
CA ALA A 46 9.30 0.35 0.29
C ALA A 46 10.16 -0.74 0.95
N ALA A 47 9.59 -1.93 1.11
CA ALA A 47 10.17 -3.01 1.91
C ALA A 47 11.20 -3.85 1.14
N SER A 48 11.77 -3.33 0.04
CA SER A 48 12.80 -4.00 -0.73
C SER A 48 13.81 -3.01 -1.31
N LYS A 49 14.93 -3.53 -1.82
CA LYS A 49 16.07 -2.76 -2.31
C LYS A 49 16.72 -3.38 -3.54
N GLY A 50 17.62 -2.63 -4.17
CA GLY A 50 18.37 -3.04 -5.34
C GLY A 50 17.64 -2.74 -6.64
N TRP A 51 18.41 -2.59 -7.73
CA TRP A 51 17.92 -2.11 -9.02
C TRP A 51 16.73 -2.91 -9.58
N GLY A 52 16.73 -4.24 -9.47
CA GLY A 52 15.62 -5.08 -9.94
C GLY A 52 14.29 -4.84 -9.21
N ASN A 53 14.34 -4.16 -8.06
CA ASN A 53 13.21 -3.82 -7.21
C ASN A 53 12.82 -2.33 -7.31
N TYR A 54 13.30 -1.63 -8.34
CA TYR A 54 13.02 -0.22 -8.65
C TYR A 54 11.60 0.23 -8.30
N ARG A 55 10.60 -0.51 -8.80
CA ARG A 55 9.17 -0.21 -8.66
C ARG A 55 8.72 0.08 -7.23
N PHE A 56 9.23 -0.62 -6.21
CA PHE A 56 8.73 -0.41 -4.85
C PHE A 56 9.11 0.95 -4.29
N GLN A 57 10.32 1.44 -4.62
CA GLN A 57 10.73 2.79 -4.23
C GLN A 57 10.04 3.85 -5.08
N ALA A 58 9.89 3.62 -6.39
CA ALA A 58 9.12 4.51 -7.25
C ALA A 58 7.66 4.67 -6.78
N ASP A 59 7.04 3.56 -6.38
CA ASP A 59 5.67 3.53 -5.87
C ASP A 59 5.50 4.32 -4.58
N VAL A 60 6.42 4.22 -3.59
CA VAL A 60 6.30 5.03 -2.37
C VAL A 60 6.58 6.51 -2.60
N PHE A 61 7.49 6.87 -3.52
CA PHE A 61 7.66 8.27 -3.90
C PHE A 61 6.41 8.82 -4.61
N ALA A 62 5.79 8.05 -5.50
CA ALA A 62 4.52 8.44 -6.12
C ALA A 62 3.42 8.64 -5.07
N MET A 63 3.32 7.74 -4.08
CA MET A 63 2.37 7.89 -2.98
C MET A 63 2.65 9.13 -2.13
N TYR A 64 3.93 9.41 -1.80
CA TYR A 64 4.33 10.63 -1.09
C TYR A 64 3.82 11.88 -1.80
N HIS A 65 4.03 11.99 -3.11
CA HIS A 65 3.55 13.14 -3.89
C HIS A 65 2.03 13.24 -3.93
N ILE A 66 1.30 12.12 -4.00
CA ILE A 66 -0.16 12.11 -3.91
C ILE A 66 -0.60 12.67 -2.55
N LEU A 67 -0.05 12.17 -1.44
CA LEU A 67 -0.40 12.67 -0.11
C LEU A 67 -0.12 14.17 0.05
N ARG A 68 1.04 14.64 -0.44
CA ARG A 68 1.41 16.07 -0.42
C ARG A 68 0.45 16.92 -1.24
N ARG A 69 0.03 16.45 -2.43
CA ARG A 69 -0.97 17.14 -3.26
C ARG A 69 -2.34 17.24 -2.58
N HIS A 70 -2.68 16.24 -1.77
CA HIS A 70 -3.92 16.20 -0.98
C HIS A 70 -3.73 16.72 0.46
N GLY A 71 -2.72 17.57 0.68
CA GLY A 71 -2.64 18.43 1.87
C GLY A 71 -2.03 17.78 3.11
N TYR A 72 -1.24 16.71 2.98
CA TYR A 72 -0.37 16.28 4.09
C TYR A 72 0.84 17.21 4.23
N ASP A 73 1.17 17.53 5.48
CA ASP A 73 2.45 18.14 5.83
C ASP A 73 3.59 17.10 5.82
N GLU A 74 4.85 17.56 5.68
CA GLU A 74 6.00 16.64 5.54
C GLU A 74 6.22 15.82 6.80
N ASP A 75 6.03 16.44 7.97
CA ASP A 75 6.12 15.82 9.28
C ASP A 75 4.95 14.90 9.60
N HIS A 76 3.92 14.83 8.74
CA HIS A 76 2.80 13.88 8.85
C HIS A 76 3.00 12.64 7.98
N ILE A 77 4.08 12.56 7.20
CA ILE A 77 4.42 11.42 6.36
C ILE A 77 5.76 10.86 6.79
N MET A 78 5.77 9.59 7.19
CA MET A 78 6.97 8.81 7.42
C MET A 78 7.28 7.96 6.19
N LEU A 79 8.39 8.21 5.50
CA LEU A 79 8.82 7.44 4.33
C LEU A 79 10.07 6.62 4.66
N ILE A 80 9.92 5.30 4.59
CA ILE A 80 11.00 4.32 4.77
C ILE A 80 11.28 3.64 3.44
N CYS A 81 12.46 3.85 2.88
CA CYS A 81 12.93 3.18 1.65
C CYS A 81 14.45 3.04 1.69
N GLU A 82 15.07 2.14 0.91
CA GLU A 82 16.54 1.99 0.99
C GLU A 82 17.30 3.20 0.42
N ASP A 83 16.68 3.97 -0.49
CA ASP A 83 17.29 5.11 -1.17
C ASP A 83 18.50 4.71 -2.05
N ASP A 84 18.39 3.58 -2.77
CA ASP A 84 19.47 3.00 -3.57
C ASP A 84 19.21 2.97 -5.10
N ILE A 85 18.16 3.67 -5.55
CA ILE A 85 17.70 3.69 -6.96
C ILE A 85 18.18 4.93 -7.72
N ALA A 86 17.99 6.14 -7.18
CA ALA A 86 18.30 7.39 -7.89
C ALA A 86 19.79 7.50 -8.27
N GLY A 87 20.67 7.10 -7.35
CA GLY A 87 22.13 7.07 -7.55
C GLY A 87 22.66 5.76 -8.16
N ASN A 88 21.81 4.75 -8.37
CA ASN A 88 22.24 3.41 -8.76
C ASN A 88 23.05 3.42 -10.07
N GLN A 89 24.13 2.66 -10.17
CA GLN A 89 24.99 2.60 -11.37
C GLN A 89 24.20 2.29 -12.66
N SER A 90 23.20 1.41 -12.57
CA SER A 90 22.33 1.02 -13.68
C SER A 90 21.31 2.08 -14.07
N ASN A 91 21.09 3.12 -13.23
CA ASN A 91 20.20 4.21 -13.55
C ASN A 91 20.81 5.12 -14.61
N LYS A 92 20.19 5.14 -15.80
CA LYS A 92 20.56 6.00 -16.93
C LYS A 92 20.19 7.47 -16.69
N HIS A 93 19.19 7.73 -15.84
CA HIS A 93 18.71 9.07 -15.46
C HIS A 93 19.10 9.34 -14.00
N LYS A 94 20.38 9.67 -13.76
CA LYS A 94 20.93 9.84 -12.40
C LYS A 94 20.17 10.91 -11.62
N GLY A 95 19.85 10.60 -10.38
CA GLY A 95 19.08 11.50 -9.51
C GLY A 95 17.58 11.48 -9.80
N GLU A 96 17.10 10.56 -10.64
CA GLU A 96 15.70 10.46 -10.98
C GLU A 96 15.09 9.10 -10.67
N ILE A 97 13.85 9.14 -10.19
CA ILE A 97 12.96 7.99 -10.03
C ILE A 97 11.60 8.36 -10.62
N ARG A 98 11.03 7.51 -11.47
CA ARG A 98 9.78 7.74 -12.20
C ARG A 98 8.94 6.47 -12.18
N VAL A 99 7.61 6.56 -12.22
CA VAL A 99 6.73 5.37 -12.36
C VAL A 99 6.47 4.98 -13.82
N SER A 100 6.95 5.77 -14.78
CA SER A 100 6.94 5.45 -16.22
C SER A 100 8.05 6.20 -16.95
N ASP A 101 8.46 5.75 -18.14
CA ASP A 101 9.54 6.38 -18.92
C ASP A 101 9.27 7.86 -19.23
N ALA A 102 8.01 8.19 -19.53
CA ALA A 102 7.55 9.55 -19.83
C ALA A 102 7.08 10.33 -18.58
N GLY A 103 7.14 9.70 -17.39
CA GLY A 103 6.71 10.31 -16.14
C GLY A 103 7.66 11.40 -15.65
N GLU A 104 7.17 12.20 -14.71
CA GLU A 104 7.99 13.18 -14.00
C GLU A 104 8.97 12.51 -13.02
N ASN A 105 10.02 13.24 -12.65
CA ASN A 105 10.90 12.81 -11.57
C ASN A 105 10.20 12.97 -10.22
N LEU A 106 10.06 11.85 -9.51
CA LEU A 106 9.44 11.76 -8.19
C LEU A 106 10.48 11.74 -7.06
N TYR A 107 11.77 11.61 -7.37
CA TYR A 107 12.80 11.46 -6.35
C TYR A 107 12.96 12.75 -5.52
N ASN A 108 12.81 12.61 -4.21
CA ASN A 108 13.13 13.64 -3.23
C ASN A 108 13.90 13.02 -2.07
N ALA A 109 15.21 13.24 -2.02
CA ALA A 109 16.05 12.71 -0.95
C ALA A 109 15.65 13.23 0.45
N ALA A 110 15.13 14.46 0.54
CA ALA A 110 14.69 15.04 1.81
C ALA A 110 13.40 14.41 2.34
N ALA A 111 12.63 13.72 1.50
CA ALA A 111 11.43 13.00 1.92
C ALA A 111 11.74 11.66 2.58
N VAL A 112 12.99 11.15 2.52
CA VAL A 112 13.34 9.84 3.10
C VAL A 112 13.76 10.01 4.55
N ASP A 113 12.91 9.59 5.49
CA ASP A 113 13.20 9.65 6.92
C ASP A 113 14.20 8.59 7.36
N TYR A 114 14.01 7.36 6.89
CA TYR A 114 14.85 6.24 7.24
C TYR A 114 15.19 5.38 6.03
N ARG A 115 16.48 5.01 5.95
CA ARG A 115 16.87 3.91 5.08
C ARG A 115 16.29 2.61 5.60
N LEU A 116 15.69 1.79 4.73
CA LEU A 116 15.11 0.50 5.12
C LEU A 116 16.10 -0.35 5.94
N SER A 117 17.38 -0.39 5.54
CA SER A 117 18.45 -1.11 6.24
C SER A 117 18.88 -0.52 7.60
N SER A 118 18.47 0.71 7.92
CA SER A 118 18.78 1.38 9.19
C SER A 118 17.74 1.11 10.29
N VAL A 119 16.60 0.51 9.91
CA VAL A 119 15.48 0.22 10.80
C VAL A 119 15.13 -1.27 10.77
N SER A 120 14.35 -1.68 11.75
CA SER A 120 13.78 -3.02 11.87
C SER A 120 12.25 -2.92 11.98
N PRO A 121 11.50 -4.02 11.78
CA PRO A 121 10.06 -4.01 11.98
C PRO A 121 9.61 -3.51 13.36
N SER A 122 10.36 -3.81 14.43
CA SER A 122 10.07 -3.26 15.76
C SER A 122 10.25 -1.75 15.86
N ASP A 123 11.10 -1.16 15.01
CA ASP A 123 11.29 0.29 14.96
C ASP A 123 10.11 0.98 14.32
N ILE A 124 9.42 0.34 13.36
CA ILE A 124 8.17 0.85 12.79
C ILE A 124 7.15 1.08 13.90
N ALA A 125 6.99 0.13 14.83
CA ALA A 125 6.09 0.31 15.97
C ALA A 125 6.53 1.50 16.85
N ALA A 126 7.83 1.65 17.10
CA ALA A 126 8.34 2.77 17.90
C ALA A 126 8.11 4.13 17.22
N ILE A 127 8.37 4.20 15.91
CA ILE A 127 8.16 5.38 15.06
C ILE A 127 6.69 5.80 15.08
N MET A 128 5.76 4.85 14.93
CA MET A 128 4.33 5.13 14.92
C MET A 128 3.72 5.39 16.31
N GLN A 129 4.52 5.25 17.37
CA GLN A 129 4.13 5.51 18.76
C GLN A 129 4.79 6.77 19.34
N GLY A 130 5.45 7.58 18.51
CA GLY A 130 6.14 8.78 19.00
C GLY A 130 7.36 8.51 19.86
N LYS A 131 7.97 7.31 19.81
CA LYS A 131 9.09 6.93 20.68
C LYS A 131 10.42 7.41 20.12
N VAL A 132 10.74 8.67 20.39
CA VAL A 132 12.01 9.30 20.01
C VAL A 132 13.20 8.61 20.70
N SER A 133 14.27 8.38 19.95
CA SER A 133 15.57 7.96 20.49
C SER A 133 16.71 8.52 19.65
N GLU A 134 17.96 8.41 20.11
CA GLU A 134 19.14 8.85 19.32
C GLU A 134 19.20 8.20 17.93
N ARG A 135 18.72 6.95 17.80
CA ARG A 135 18.68 6.22 16.53
C ARG A 135 17.41 6.51 15.71
N LEU A 136 16.32 6.88 16.38
CA LEU A 136 15.03 7.18 15.77
C LEU A 136 14.60 8.62 16.13
N PRO A 137 15.26 9.65 15.58
CA PRO A 137 14.96 11.04 15.91
C PRO A 137 13.65 11.54 15.26
N HIS A 138 13.24 10.94 14.14
CA HIS A 138 12.00 11.27 13.41
C HIS A 138 10.92 10.23 13.71
N VAL A 139 9.78 10.66 14.23
CA VAL A 139 8.66 9.78 14.62
C VAL A 139 7.34 10.44 14.29
N LEU A 140 6.28 9.64 14.13
CA LEU A 140 4.91 10.14 14.04
C LEU A 140 4.22 10.01 15.40
N MET A 141 3.22 10.85 15.64
CA MET A 141 2.50 10.88 16.92
C MET A 141 0.98 10.85 16.72
N PRO A 142 0.43 9.85 16.01
CA PRO A 142 -1.02 9.71 15.91
C PRO A 142 -1.63 9.43 17.27
N ASP A 143 -2.83 9.96 17.50
CA ASP A 143 -3.66 9.64 18.65
C ASP A 143 -4.97 8.92 18.27
N SER A 144 -5.85 8.69 19.26
CA SER A 144 -7.11 7.97 19.07
C SER A 144 -8.18 8.71 18.26
N ASN A 145 -7.96 9.99 17.93
CA ASN A 145 -8.84 10.81 17.11
C ASN A 145 -8.31 10.97 15.68
N ASP A 146 -7.08 10.55 15.41
CA ASP A 146 -6.42 10.70 14.12
C ASP A 146 -6.63 9.50 13.19
N ASN A 147 -6.62 9.75 11.89
CA ASN A 147 -6.59 8.67 10.91
C ASN A 147 -5.16 8.34 10.48
N VAL A 148 -4.88 7.05 10.29
CA VAL A 148 -3.55 6.57 9.87
C VAL A 148 -3.65 5.84 8.53
N PHE A 149 -2.86 6.26 7.54
CA PHE A 149 -2.70 5.56 6.28
C PHE A 149 -1.38 4.82 6.23
N VAL A 150 -1.41 3.51 6.01
CA VAL A 150 -0.20 2.68 5.84
C VAL A 150 -0.17 2.17 4.41
N PHE A 151 0.90 2.49 3.68
CA PHE A 151 1.18 1.95 2.36
C PHE A 151 2.46 1.11 2.40
N TRP A 152 2.30 -0.20 2.25
CA TRP A 152 3.40 -1.16 2.22
C TRP A 152 3.59 -1.69 0.80
N SER A 153 4.79 -1.51 0.24
CA SER A 153 5.13 -1.95 -1.11
C SER A 153 6.41 -2.78 -1.09
N GLY A 154 6.33 -4.06 -1.41
CA GLY A 154 7.46 -4.98 -1.34
C GLY A 154 7.15 -6.39 -1.83
N HIS A 155 8.08 -7.32 -1.59
CA HIS A 155 7.80 -8.73 -1.82
C HIS A 155 6.98 -9.30 -0.67
N GLY A 156 6.30 -10.41 -0.93
CA GLY A 156 5.57 -11.16 0.08
C GLY A 156 5.70 -12.66 -0.14
N TYR A 157 5.49 -13.40 0.92
CA TYR A 157 5.54 -14.85 0.96
C TYR A 157 4.32 -15.35 1.71
N VAL A 158 4.05 -16.65 1.65
CA VAL A 158 3.06 -17.23 2.56
C VAL A 158 3.49 -16.94 4.00
N ASP A 159 2.55 -16.47 4.82
CA ASP A 159 2.71 -16.09 6.24
C ASP A 159 3.61 -14.89 6.57
N SER A 160 4.16 -14.17 5.57
CA SER A 160 5.05 -13.03 5.85
C SER A 160 5.21 -12.02 4.70
N LEU A 161 5.66 -10.81 5.06
CA LEU A 161 6.10 -9.78 4.13
C LEU A 161 7.64 -9.71 4.13
N ASP A 162 8.25 -9.47 2.97
CA ASP A 162 9.71 -9.22 2.90
C ASP A 162 10.06 -7.90 3.60
N PHE A 163 11.25 -7.84 4.17
CA PHE A 163 11.84 -6.64 4.74
C PHE A 163 13.31 -6.56 4.35
N GLY A 164 13.58 -5.95 3.20
CA GLY A 164 14.92 -5.67 2.72
C GLY A 164 15.68 -6.89 2.18
N GLY A 165 14.99 -8.02 1.92
CA GLY A 165 15.56 -9.25 1.39
C GLY A 165 16.36 -10.10 2.39
N ASN A 166 16.54 -9.61 3.63
CA ASN A 166 17.32 -10.28 4.68
C ASN A 166 16.47 -10.69 5.89
N ARG A 167 15.23 -10.19 5.98
CA ARG A 167 14.28 -10.50 7.05
C ARG A 167 12.88 -10.63 6.47
N ALA A 168 12.08 -11.47 7.09
CA ALA A 168 10.64 -11.52 6.86
C ALA A 168 9.90 -10.98 8.09
N VAL A 169 8.82 -10.22 7.87
CA VAL A 169 7.86 -9.80 8.89
C VAL A 169 6.70 -10.77 8.87
N ALA A 170 6.59 -11.60 9.90
CA ALA A 170 5.46 -12.52 10.02
C ALA A 170 4.14 -11.72 10.11
N TYR A 171 3.04 -12.26 9.59
CA TYR A 171 1.73 -11.59 9.74
C TYR A 171 1.34 -11.34 11.20
N SER A 172 1.76 -12.21 12.12
CA SER A 172 1.61 -12.02 13.56
C SER A 172 2.41 -10.84 14.11
N GLU A 173 3.61 -10.61 13.59
CA GLU A 173 4.44 -9.45 13.94
C GLU A 173 3.81 -8.17 13.39
N MET A 174 3.41 -8.16 12.12
CA MET A 174 2.72 -7.01 11.51
C MET A 174 1.42 -6.67 12.24
N HIS A 175 0.60 -7.67 12.56
CA HIS A 175 -0.60 -7.48 13.39
C HIS A 175 -0.27 -6.80 14.72
N ASN A 176 0.80 -7.21 15.41
CA ASN A 176 1.18 -6.62 16.69
C ASN A 176 1.66 -5.17 16.54
N ILE A 177 2.37 -4.85 15.45
CA ILE A 177 2.75 -3.48 15.11
C ILE A 177 1.49 -2.64 14.92
N LEU A 178 0.59 -3.03 14.00
CA LEU A 178 -0.63 -2.28 13.67
C LEU A 178 -1.54 -2.09 14.88
N ARG A 179 -1.73 -3.13 15.70
CA ARG A 179 -2.51 -3.06 16.95
C ARG A 179 -1.96 -2.03 17.95
N SER A 180 -0.68 -1.75 17.87
CA SER A 180 0.01 -0.89 18.84
C SER A 180 0.00 0.60 18.47
N ILE A 181 -0.47 0.94 17.26
CA ILE A 181 -0.55 2.31 16.77
C ILE A 181 -1.89 2.92 17.24
N PRO A 182 -1.89 4.04 17.97
CA PRO A 182 -3.13 4.76 18.28
C PRO A 182 -3.76 5.29 16.99
N HIS A 183 -5.08 5.12 16.85
CA HIS A 183 -5.83 5.63 15.70
C HIS A 183 -7.32 5.66 15.99
N ARG A 184 -8.01 6.56 15.28
CA ARG A 184 -9.45 6.54 15.06
C ARG A 184 -9.80 5.54 13.97
N LYS A 185 -9.25 5.72 12.76
CA LYS A 185 -9.35 4.80 11.63
C LYS A 185 -7.98 4.57 11.01
N MET A 186 -7.73 3.37 10.51
CA MET A 186 -6.51 3.02 9.80
C MET A 186 -6.83 2.29 8.51
N LEU A 187 -6.20 2.71 7.40
CA LEU A 187 -6.22 1.98 6.14
C LEU A 187 -4.83 1.44 5.84
N VAL A 188 -4.74 0.13 5.64
CA VAL A 188 -3.50 -0.58 5.30
C VAL A 188 -3.60 -1.07 3.85
N ALA A 189 -2.94 -0.37 2.94
CA ALA A 189 -2.81 -0.75 1.54
C ALA A 189 -1.50 -1.53 1.32
N THR A 190 -1.61 -2.79 0.89
CA THR A 190 -0.47 -3.71 0.78
C THR A 190 -0.26 -4.20 -0.65
N GLU A 191 0.81 -3.73 -1.28
CA GLU A 191 1.38 -4.28 -2.51
C GLU A 191 2.42 -5.35 -2.17
N ALA A 192 1.98 -6.61 -2.18
CA ALA A 192 2.86 -7.77 -2.06
C ALA A 192 2.15 -9.05 -2.53
N CYS A 193 2.94 -10.04 -2.95
CA CYS A 193 2.46 -11.42 -3.14
C CYS A 193 1.86 -11.96 -1.84
N TYR A 194 0.78 -12.72 -1.94
CA TYR A 194 0.07 -13.34 -0.81
C TYR A 194 -0.42 -12.35 0.26
N SER A 195 -0.45 -11.04 -0.04
CA SER A 195 -0.82 -9.96 0.89
C SER A 195 -2.19 -10.15 1.53
N GLY A 196 -3.13 -10.81 0.85
CA GLY A 196 -4.42 -11.19 1.43
C GLY A 196 -4.31 -12.06 2.68
N GLY A 197 -3.20 -12.79 2.86
CA GLY A 197 -2.94 -13.57 4.07
C GLY A 197 -2.75 -12.70 5.32
N LEU A 198 -2.18 -11.49 5.19
CA LEU A 198 -2.14 -10.53 6.30
C LEU A 198 -3.56 -10.06 6.66
N GLY A 199 -4.38 -9.79 5.65
CA GLY A 199 -5.77 -9.41 5.82
C GLY A 199 -6.58 -10.51 6.51
N GLU A 200 -6.49 -11.76 6.05
CA GLU A 200 -7.12 -12.92 6.70
C GLU A 200 -6.62 -13.12 8.13
N TYR A 201 -5.32 -12.92 8.38
CA TYR A 201 -4.76 -13.01 9.71
C TYR A 201 -5.37 -11.95 10.66
N CYS A 202 -5.68 -10.75 10.17
CA CYS A 202 -6.20 -9.65 11.00
C CYS A 202 -7.74 -9.58 11.06
N GLU A 203 -8.45 -10.41 10.29
CA GLU A 203 -9.91 -10.40 10.21
C GLU A 203 -10.56 -10.56 11.61
N GLY A 204 -11.35 -9.56 12.00
CA GLY A 204 -12.07 -9.51 13.28
C GLY A 204 -11.21 -9.15 14.49
N LYS A 205 -9.92 -8.81 14.32
CA LYS A 205 -8.96 -8.66 15.43
C LYS A 205 -8.52 -7.22 15.72
N LEU A 206 -8.73 -6.30 14.78
CA LEU A 206 -8.27 -4.91 14.90
C LEU A 206 -9.44 -3.95 14.69
N ASP A 207 -9.90 -3.29 15.74
CA ASP A 207 -10.96 -2.28 15.63
C ASP A 207 -10.40 -1.04 14.90
N GLY A 208 -11.19 -0.44 14.00
CA GLY A 208 -10.80 0.74 13.23
C GLY A 208 -9.84 0.49 12.07
N VAL A 209 -9.41 -0.75 11.79
CA VAL A 209 -8.43 -1.04 10.73
C VAL A 209 -9.09 -1.71 9.51
N LEU A 210 -8.86 -1.18 8.31
CA LEU A 210 -9.21 -1.80 7.04
C LEU A 210 -7.95 -2.22 6.29
N PHE A 211 -8.00 -3.38 5.65
CA PHE A 211 -6.94 -3.82 4.74
C PHE A 211 -7.45 -3.81 3.31
N ILE A 212 -6.64 -3.28 2.40
CA ILE A 212 -6.78 -3.47 0.95
C ILE A 212 -5.51 -4.07 0.39
N THR A 213 -5.60 -5.23 -0.26
CA THR A 213 -4.43 -6.02 -0.65
C THR A 213 -4.37 -6.21 -2.16
N ALA A 214 -3.16 -6.21 -2.72
CA ALA A 214 -2.94 -6.41 -4.15
C ALA A 214 -3.35 -7.80 -4.64
N ALA A 215 -3.17 -8.81 -3.79
CA ALA A 215 -3.45 -10.20 -4.11
C ALA A 215 -4.25 -10.87 -2.98
N ASN A 216 -4.93 -11.97 -3.31
CA ASN A 216 -5.49 -12.87 -2.30
C ASN A 216 -4.37 -13.70 -1.62
N PRO A 217 -4.67 -14.49 -0.57
CA PRO A 217 -3.67 -15.23 0.21
C PRO A 217 -2.96 -16.36 -0.55
N TYR A 218 -3.40 -16.70 -1.75
CA TYR A 218 -2.99 -17.89 -2.49
C TYR A 218 -2.35 -17.57 -3.84
N GLU A 219 -2.05 -16.30 -4.12
CA GLU A 219 -1.47 -15.86 -5.38
C GLU A 219 -0.46 -14.73 -5.23
N THR A 220 0.33 -14.50 -6.28
CA THR A 220 1.31 -13.42 -6.36
C THR A 220 0.66 -12.13 -6.84
N SER A 221 1.17 -10.98 -6.41
CA SER A 221 0.89 -9.71 -7.10
C SER A 221 1.82 -9.56 -8.30
N HIS A 222 1.58 -8.54 -9.14
CA HIS A 222 2.27 -8.39 -10.42
C HIS A 222 2.86 -7.00 -10.61
N ALA A 223 4.13 -6.99 -11.02
CA ALA A 223 4.79 -5.78 -11.50
C ALA A 223 4.12 -5.27 -12.80
N ASP A 224 4.26 -3.98 -13.06
CA ASP A 224 3.71 -3.32 -14.24
C ASP A 224 4.66 -2.23 -14.75
N VAL A 225 4.40 -1.72 -15.96
CA VAL A 225 5.18 -0.65 -16.60
C VAL A 225 6.64 -1.06 -16.82
N TRP A 226 6.88 -1.96 -17.76
CA TRP A 226 8.24 -2.36 -18.14
C TRP A 226 8.96 -1.24 -18.91
N SER A 227 10.09 -0.76 -18.38
CA SER A 227 10.98 0.14 -19.09
C SER A 227 12.00 -0.63 -19.90
N LYS A 228 12.00 -0.43 -21.22
CA LYS A 228 13.08 -0.93 -22.08
C LYS A 228 14.38 -0.16 -21.88
N ASP A 229 14.29 1.10 -21.48
CA ASP A 229 15.47 1.91 -21.24
C ASP A 229 16.18 1.47 -19.96
N LEU A 230 15.45 1.35 -18.85
CA LEU A 230 16.02 0.98 -17.55
C LEU A 230 16.18 -0.53 -17.34
N GLY A 231 15.48 -1.35 -18.13
CA GLY A 231 15.52 -2.82 -18.02
C GLY A 231 14.88 -3.35 -16.73
N VAL A 232 13.89 -2.63 -16.19
CA VAL A 232 13.18 -2.93 -14.95
C VAL A 232 11.70 -2.57 -15.07
N TYR A 233 10.87 -3.13 -14.20
CA TYR A 233 9.50 -2.65 -14.00
C TYR A 233 9.52 -1.39 -13.13
N MET A 234 8.74 -0.38 -13.52
CA MET A 234 8.72 0.94 -12.89
C MET A 234 7.60 1.12 -11.86
N SER A 235 6.60 0.24 -11.85
CA SER A 235 5.51 0.23 -10.85
C SER A 235 4.94 -1.19 -10.69
N ASN A 236 3.86 -1.33 -9.92
CA ASN A 236 3.08 -2.56 -9.77
C ASN A 236 1.62 -2.34 -10.20
N GLY A 237 0.96 -3.40 -10.67
CA GLY A 237 -0.37 -3.31 -11.30
C GLY A 237 -1.48 -2.83 -10.35
N PHE A 238 -1.51 -3.38 -9.12
CA PHE A 238 -2.43 -2.90 -8.08
C PHE A 238 -2.09 -1.47 -7.68
N THR A 239 -0.81 -1.22 -7.38
CA THR A 239 -0.36 0.10 -6.92
C THR A 239 -0.67 1.21 -7.91
N ARG A 240 -0.39 1.02 -9.20
CA ARG A 240 -0.70 2.00 -10.25
C ARG A 240 -2.20 2.31 -10.29
N GLY A 241 -3.05 1.28 -10.25
CA GLY A 241 -4.50 1.46 -10.22
C GLY A 241 -4.98 2.15 -8.94
N PHE A 242 -4.40 1.81 -7.79
CA PHE A 242 -4.73 2.41 -6.49
C PHE A 242 -4.40 3.90 -6.47
N GLN A 243 -3.17 4.24 -6.84
CA GLN A 243 -2.67 5.61 -6.91
C GLN A 243 -3.49 6.46 -7.89
N GLU A 244 -3.75 5.96 -9.10
CA GLU A 244 -4.57 6.65 -10.10
C GLU A 244 -6.00 6.88 -9.60
N ALA A 245 -6.61 5.88 -8.96
CA ALA A 245 -7.99 5.98 -8.49
C ALA A 245 -8.15 7.04 -7.38
N ILE A 246 -7.24 7.04 -6.39
CA ILE A 246 -7.34 7.95 -5.25
C ILE A 246 -6.90 9.38 -5.58
N ASP A 247 -5.96 9.54 -6.52
CA ASP A 247 -5.50 10.87 -6.93
C ASP A 247 -6.56 11.57 -7.81
N ASN A 248 -7.23 10.81 -8.68
CA ASN A 248 -8.32 11.33 -9.52
C ASN A 248 -9.61 11.62 -8.73
N ASN A 249 -9.91 10.80 -7.72
CA ASN A 249 -11.09 11.00 -6.88
C ASN A 249 -10.75 10.73 -5.40
N PRO A 250 -10.26 11.74 -4.66
CA PRO A 250 -9.92 11.60 -3.25
C PRO A 250 -11.13 11.34 -2.34
N GLU A 251 -12.37 11.45 -2.86
CA GLU A 251 -13.61 11.14 -2.13
C GLU A 251 -14.24 9.80 -2.56
N VAL A 252 -13.52 8.98 -3.33
CA VAL A 252 -14.01 7.67 -3.76
C VAL A 252 -14.38 6.81 -2.55
N SER A 253 -15.60 6.26 -2.55
CA SER A 253 -16.03 5.33 -1.49
C SER A 253 -15.10 4.12 -1.48
N ILE A 254 -14.87 3.53 -0.30
CA ILE A 254 -14.01 2.34 -0.17
C ILE A 254 -14.51 1.19 -1.07
N ARG A 255 -15.83 1.02 -1.16
CA ARG A 255 -16.48 0.05 -2.06
C ARG A 255 -16.16 0.32 -3.52
N ASP A 256 -16.30 1.57 -3.98
CA ASP A 256 -16.08 1.91 -5.38
C ASP A 256 -14.60 1.90 -5.75
N LEU A 257 -13.72 2.24 -4.82
CA LEU A 257 -12.27 2.04 -4.93
C LEU A 257 -11.97 0.55 -5.13
N TYR A 258 -12.48 -0.32 -4.24
CA TYR A 258 -12.32 -1.76 -4.39
C TYR A 258 -12.80 -2.26 -5.75
N TYR A 259 -14.00 -1.86 -6.20
CA TYR A 259 -14.53 -2.32 -7.47
C TYR A 259 -13.75 -1.79 -8.68
N THR A 260 -13.19 -0.59 -8.58
CA THR A 260 -12.27 -0.06 -9.59
C THR A 260 -11.02 -0.94 -9.68
N LEU A 261 -10.43 -1.26 -8.53
CA LEU A 261 -9.18 -2.03 -8.47
C LEU A 261 -9.38 -3.49 -8.82
N ALA A 262 -10.45 -4.13 -8.36
CA ALA A 262 -10.77 -5.52 -8.67
C ALA A 262 -11.04 -5.75 -10.17
N ARG A 263 -11.49 -4.71 -10.90
CA ARG A 263 -11.70 -4.79 -12.36
C ARG A 263 -10.43 -4.51 -13.16
N ASN A 264 -9.56 -3.63 -12.65
CA ASN A 264 -8.43 -3.10 -13.40
C ASN A 264 -7.09 -3.77 -13.05
N THR A 265 -7.00 -4.44 -11.89
CA THR A 265 -5.80 -5.20 -11.49
C THR A 265 -5.78 -6.53 -12.21
N SER A 266 -4.83 -6.70 -13.12
CA SER A 266 -4.68 -7.93 -13.90
C SER A 266 -3.74 -8.91 -13.21
N GLY A 267 -4.07 -10.20 -13.27
CA GLY A 267 -3.22 -11.30 -12.78
C GLY A 267 -3.36 -11.62 -11.28
N SER A 268 -4.03 -10.77 -10.51
CA SER A 268 -4.29 -11.00 -9.08
C SER A 268 -5.65 -10.40 -8.69
N HIS A 269 -6.15 -10.80 -7.53
CA HIS A 269 -7.45 -10.42 -6.99
C HIS A 269 -7.23 -9.50 -5.81
N VAL A 270 -7.60 -8.24 -6.01
CA VAL A 270 -7.69 -7.28 -4.93
C VAL A 270 -8.72 -7.74 -3.92
N ARG A 271 -8.41 -7.58 -2.63
CA ARG A 271 -9.30 -7.97 -1.53
C ARG A 271 -9.37 -6.88 -0.47
N LEU A 272 -10.55 -6.75 0.13
CA LEU A 272 -10.79 -6.02 1.38
C LEU A 272 -10.94 -7.01 2.54
N TYR A 273 -10.37 -6.68 3.69
CA TYR A 273 -10.48 -7.48 4.92
C TYR A 273 -10.78 -6.60 6.13
N ASN A 274 -11.27 -7.25 7.18
CA ASN A 274 -11.58 -6.66 8.48
C ASN A 274 -12.69 -5.59 8.42
N ILE A 275 -13.55 -5.69 7.40
CA ILE A 275 -14.64 -4.73 7.13
C ILE A 275 -15.58 -4.60 8.33
N SER A 276 -15.88 -5.73 8.99
CA SER A 276 -16.76 -5.78 10.17
C SER A 276 -16.25 -4.96 11.36
N LYS A 277 -14.97 -4.55 11.34
CA LYS A 277 -14.30 -3.79 12.39
C LYS A 277 -13.90 -2.37 11.98
N TYR A 278 -14.18 -1.95 10.75
CA TYR A 278 -13.73 -0.65 10.22
C TYR A 278 -14.83 0.41 10.11
N GLY A 279 -16.07 0.00 9.88
CA GLY A 279 -17.17 0.91 9.55
C GLY A 279 -17.93 0.41 8.33
N ASN A 280 -18.30 1.33 7.45
CA ASN A 280 -19.19 1.06 6.33
C ASN A 280 -18.55 1.49 5.01
N VAL A 281 -18.14 0.50 4.22
CA VAL A 281 -17.44 0.72 2.95
C VAL A 281 -18.26 1.46 1.89
N TYR A 282 -19.58 1.65 2.09
CA TYR A 282 -20.43 2.47 1.21
C TYR A 282 -20.32 3.96 1.50
N SER A 283 -20.33 4.34 2.78
CA SER A 283 -20.30 5.73 3.23
C SER A 283 -18.89 6.22 3.51
N ASP A 284 -18.02 5.34 4.01
CA ASP A 284 -16.59 5.61 4.17
C ASP A 284 -15.90 5.76 2.81
N SER A 285 -15.01 6.73 2.73
CA SER A 285 -14.28 7.07 1.51
C SER A 285 -12.83 7.38 1.78
N MET A 286 -12.05 7.54 0.71
CA MET A 286 -10.66 7.99 0.81
C MET A 286 -10.51 9.41 1.36
N ALA A 287 -11.59 10.18 1.50
CA ALA A 287 -11.55 11.50 2.12
C ALA A 287 -11.08 11.42 3.58
N GLU A 288 -11.42 10.32 4.28
CA GLU A 288 -10.92 10.04 5.63
C GLU A 288 -9.38 10.10 5.70
N TYR A 289 -8.68 9.79 4.59
CA TYR A 289 -7.22 9.76 4.50
C TYR A 289 -6.62 10.81 3.59
N LEU A 290 -7.40 11.58 2.83
CA LEU A 290 -6.88 12.55 1.84
C LEU A 290 -7.46 13.96 1.97
N LYS A 291 -8.53 14.19 2.74
CA LYS A 291 -9.22 15.50 2.80
C LYS A 291 -9.63 15.89 4.19
#